data_AF-A0A537KYJ4-F1
#
_entry.id   AF-A0A537KYJ4-F1
#
_cell.length_a   1.000
_cell.length_b   1.000
_cell.length_c   1.000
_cell.angle_alpha   90.00
_cell.angle_beta   90.00
_cell.angle_gamma   90.00
#
_symmetry.space_group_name_H-M   'P 1'
#
loop_
_entity.id
_entity.type
_entity.pdbx_description
1 polymer ?
#
loop_
_entity_poly.entity_id
_entity_poly.type
_entity_poly.pdbx_seq_one_letter_code
_entity_poly.pdbx_strand_id
1 'polypeptide(L)' 'MHKHLTCECGHVIHADSDEEMVRQAQEHMRTVHRKSMTRDDVLKMAKEAKH' A
#
# COMPACT_ATOMS: atom_id res chain seq x y z
N MET A 1 -11.71 -0.31 10.09
CA MET A 1 -11.30 0.95 9.44
C MET A 1 -10.95 0.56 8.03
N HIS A 2 -11.74 0.95 7.04
CA HIS A 2 -11.37 0.69 5.65
C HIS A 2 -10.24 1.65 5.26
N LYS A 3 -9.06 1.10 4.99
CA LYS A 3 -7.88 1.85 4.54
C LYS A 3 -7.71 1.59 3.07
N HIS A 4 -7.46 2.64 2.30
CA HIS A 4 -7.21 2.55 0.87
C HIS A 4 -5.87 3.18 0.55
N LEU A 5 -5.05 2.50 -0.24
CA LEU A 5 -3.79 3.02 -0.75
C LEU A 5 -3.88 3.06 -2.26
N THR A 6 -3.73 4.25 -2.83
CA THR A 6 -3.71 4.45 -4.27
C THR A 6 -2.27 4.57 -4.72
N CYS A 7 -1.85 3.67 -5.60
CA CYS A 7 -0.57 3.78 -6.27
C CYS A 7 -0.68 4.76 -7.45
N GLU A 8 0.42 5.45 -7.74
CA GLU A 8 0.55 6.36 -8.89
C GLU A 8 0.27 5.68 -10.24
N CYS A 9 0.37 4.35 -10.33
CA CYS A 9 0.02 3.58 -11.52
C CYS A 9 -1.51 3.39 -11.71
N GLY A 10 -2.33 3.90 -10.79
CA GLY A 10 -3.79 3.77 -10.79
C GLY A 10 -4.32 2.53 -10.06
N HIS A 11 -3.44 1.68 -9.50
CA HIS A 11 -3.85 0.54 -8.70
C HIS A 11 -4.31 0.97 -7.30
N VAL A 12 -5.49 0.51 -6.88
CA VAL A 12 -6.05 0.81 -5.56
C VAL A 12 -6.05 -0.45 -4.72
N ILE A 13 -5.46 -0.36 -3.53
CA ILE A 13 -5.37 -1.43 -2.55
C ILE A 13 -6.33 -1.10 -1.42
N HIS A 14 -7.25 -2.02 -1.13
CA HIS A 14 -8.18 -1.93 -0.01
C HIS A 14 -7.75 -2.92 1.07
N ALA A 15 -7.70 -2.46 2.32
CA ALA A 15 -7.33 -3.28 3.46
C ALA A 15 -8.04 -2.82 4.73
N ASP A 16 -8.32 -3.76 5.63
CA ASP A 16 -8.93 -3.45 6.93
C ASP A 16 -7.90 -3.24 8.03
N SER A 17 -6.63 -3.58 7.76
CA SER A 17 -5.51 -3.46 8.68
C SER A 17 -4.24 -2.95 7.99
N ASP A 18 -3.33 -2.40 8.80
CA ASP A 18 -2.01 -1.97 8.36
C ASP A 18 -1.17 -3.12 7.78
N GLU A 19 -1.30 -4.31 8.36
CA GLU A 19 -0.54 -5.49 7.94
C GLU A 19 -0.99 -6.01 6.57
N GLU A 20 -2.30 -6.05 6.36
CA GLU A 20 -2.89 -6.44 5.09
C GLU A 20 -2.54 -5.43 3.99
N MET A 21 -2.54 -4.13 4.31
CA MET A 21 -2.13 -3.09 3.38
C MET A 21 -0.66 -3.21 3.00
N VAL A 22 0.22 -3.42 3.98
CA VAL A 22 1.66 -3.64 3.76
C VAL A 22 1.89 -4.84 2.86
N ARG A 23 1.24 -5.97 3.15
CA ARG A 23 1.39 -7.19 2.36
C ARG A 23 0.98 -6.96 0.90
N GLN A 24 -0.20 -6.38 0.67
CA GLN A 24 -0.72 -6.13 -0.68
C GLN A 24 0.14 -5.11 -1.44
N ALA A 25 0.54 -4.01 -0.80
CA ALA A 25 1.40 -3.00 -1.41
C ALA A 25 2.79 -3.56 -1.77
N GLN A 26 3.40 -4.35 -0.89
CA GLN A 26 4.69 -4.99 -1.16
C GLN A 26 4.60 -6.01 -2.30
N GLU A 27 3.53 -6.81 -2.33
CA GLU A 27 3.28 -7.75 -3.42
C GLU A 27 3.10 -7.03 -4.75
N HIS A 28 2.29 -5.96 -4.78
CA HIS A 28 2.09 -5.12 -5.95
C HIS A 28 3.41 -4.51 -6.45
N MET A 29 4.20 -3.91 -5.56
CA MET A 29 5.49 -3.33 -5.92
C MET A 29 6.46 -4.37 -6.46
N ARG A 30 6.49 -5.59 -5.87
CA ARG A 30 7.36 -6.68 -6.32
C ARG A 30 6.94 -7.25 -7.68
N THR A 31 5.64 -7.37 -7.93
CA THR A 31 5.11 -8.05 -9.12
C THR A 31 4.96 -7.11 -10.31
N VAL A 32 4.41 -5.93 -10.10
CA VAL A 32 4.12 -4.92 -11.13
C VAL A 32 5.32 -4.03 -11.40
N HIS A 33 5.95 -3.53 -10.34
CA HIS A 33 7.07 -2.58 -10.47
C HIS A 33 8.45 -3.23 -10.36
N ARG A 34 8.53 -4.53 -10.04
CA ARG A 34 9.78 -5.25 -9.75
C ARG A 34 10.66 -4.52 -8.72
N LYS A 35 10.02 -3.79 -7.80
CA LYS A 35 10.66 -3.00 -6.74
C LYS A 35 10.28 -3.55 -5.37
N SER A 36 11.18 -3.41 -4.41
CA SER A 36 10.90 -3.67 -3.00
C SER A 36 10.54 -2.37 -2.30
N MET A 37 9.46 -2.38 -1.52
CA MET A 37 9.04 -1.25 -0.69
C MET A 37 9.06 -1.65 0.77
N THR A 38 9.49 -0.76 1.66
CA THR A 38 9.55 -1.05 3.09
C THR A 38 8.17 -0.95 3.72
N ARG A 39 7.98 -1.63 4.87
CA ARG A 39 6.73 -1.55 5.63
C ARG A 39 6.43 -0.10 6.04
N ASP A 40 7.43 0.62 6.54
CA ASP A 40 7.27 2.01 6.96
C ASP A 40 6.84 2.93 5.82
N ASP A 41 7.42 2.78 4.63
CA ASP A 41 7.01 3.56 3.45
C ASP A 41 5.53 3.32 3.12
N VAL A 42 5.10 2.05 3.11
CA VAL A 42 3.68 1.72 2.87
C VAL A 42 2.79 2.37 3.92
N LEU A 43 3.15 2.25 5.20
CA LEU A 43 2.35 2.77 6.31
C LEU A 43 2.30 4.30 6.32
N LYS A 44 3.36 4.96 5.86
CA LYS A 44 3.38 6.42 5.68
C LYS A 44 2.40 6.83 4.59
N MET A 45 2.47 6.20 3.41
CA MET A 45 1.55 6.45 2.30
C MET A 45 0.08 6.14 2.68
N ALA A 46 -0.14 5.08 3.45
CA ALA A 46 -1.44 4.67 3.98
C ALA A 46 -2.03 5.67 4.98
N LYS A 47 -1.18 6.27 5.83
CA LYS A 47 -1.58 7.27 6.82
C LYS A 47 -1.91 8.60 6.17
N GLU A 48 -1.18 8.99 5.13
CA GLU A 48 -1.43 10.23 4.36
C GLU A 48 -2.75 10.19 3.58
N ALA A 49 -3.26 9.00 3.24
CA ALA A 49 -4.57 8.82 2.62
C ALA A 49 -5.77 9.11 3.57
N LYS A 50 -5.52 9.43 4.85
CA LYS A 50 -6.54 9.93 5.79
C LYS A 50 -6.57 11.46 5.80
N HIS A 51 -7.05 12.09 4.73
CA HIS A 51 -7.45 13.50 4.77
C HIS A 51 -8.61 13.77 3.80
#